data_AF-A0AAU1HTS5-F1
#
_entry.id   AF-A0AAU1HTS5-F1
#
_cell.length_a   1.000
_cell.length_b   1.000
_cell.length_c   1.000
_cell.angle_alpha   90.00
_cell.angle_beta   90.00
_cell.angle_gamma   90.00
#
_symmetry.space_group_name_H-M   'P 1'
#
loop_
_entity.id
_entity.type
_entity.pdbx_description
1 polymer ?
#
loop_
_entity_poly.entity_id
_entity_poly.type
_entity_poly.pdbx_seq_one_letter_code
_entity_poly.pdbx_strand_id
1 'polypeptide(L)'
;MDAVLTDLRAEVERHQTHTPGHREALQRLVLAQRQVRNTPEGYWVAASSPEAAQHALTGTTPQAGIHSAAVMSDGVSRLVTEYGMATWSDVFTTLQTGGPRGLIETVRKVEATDPTGIRWPRYKSGDDAAVAYCRW
;
A
#
# COMPACT_ATOMS: atom_id res chain seq x y z
N MET A 1 3.35 -12.40 18.93
CA MET A 1 3.93 -12.01 17.63
C MET A 1 3.26 -10.76 17.10
N ASP A 2 1.93 -10.76 16.98
CA ASP A 2 1.15 -9.62 16.49
C ASP A 2 1.30 -8.33 17.34
N ALA A 3 1.28 -8.48 18.68
CA ALA A 3 1.53 -7.35 19.59
C ALA A 3 2.93 -6.71 19.40
N VAL A 4 3.97 -7.52 19.17
CA VAL A 4 5.34 -7.02 18.98
C VAL A 4 5.46 -6.22 17.68
N LEU A 5 4.80 -6.67 16.59
CA LEU A 5 4.79 -5.93 15.34
C LEU A 5 3.99 -4.63 15.45
N THR A 6 2.90 -4.64 16.22
CA THR A 6 2.13 -3.44 16.54
C THR A 6 2.98 -2.41 17.29
N ASP A 7 3.70 -2.84 18.32
CA ASP A 7 4.56 -1.94 19.11
C ASP A 7 5.71 -1.36 18.27
N LEU A 8 6.36 -2.20 17.46
CA LEU A 8 7.44 -1.77 16.55
C LEU A 8 6.92 -0.82 15.47
N ARG A 9 5.69 -1.03 14.97
CA ARG A 9 5.04 -0.09 14.05
C ARG A 9 4.81 1.25 14.75
N ALA A 10 4.20 1.24 15.93
CA ALA A 10 3.97 2.47 16.70
C ALA A 10 5.28 3.21 17.05
N GLU A 11 6.40 2.49 17.21
CA GLU A 11 7.73 3.11 17.34
C GLU A 11 8.15 3.86 16.08
N VAL A 12 8.04 3.23 14.91
CA VAL A 12 8.34 3.90 13.62
C VAL A 12 7.48 5.15 13.44
N GLU A 13 6.20 5.07 13.80
CA GLU A 13 5.23 6.14 13.60
C GLU A 13 5.48 7.38 14.48
N ARG A 14 6.28 7.25 15.56
CA ARG A 14 6.70 8.37 16.41
C ARG A 14 7.80 9.23 15.80
N HIS A 15 8.43 8.76 14.71
CA HIS A 15 9.54 9.47 14.08
C HIS A 15 9.16 10.00 12.70
N GLN A 16 9.63 11.21 12.40
CA GLN A 16 9.57 11.74 11.03
C GLN A 16 10.44 10.88 10.11
N THR A 17 9.93 10.60 8.90
CA THR A 17 10.67 9.85 7.88
C THR A 17 12.03 10.51 7.62
N HIS A 18 13.06 9.68 7.40
CA HIS A 18 14.47 10.08 7.15
C HIS A 18 15.27 10.56 8.36
N THR A 19 14.67 10.63 9.56
CA THR A 19 15.45 10.86 10.78
C THR A 19 16.26 9.61 11.18
N PRO A 20 17.38 9.76 11.93
CA PRO A 20 18.12 8.61 12.45
C PRO A 20 17.25 7.66 13.28
N GLY A 21 16.41 8.20 14.18
CA GLY A 21 15.49 7.40 14.99
C GLY A 21 14.47 6.62 14.16
N HIS A 22 13.95 7.24 13.08
CA HIS A 22 13.07 6.54 12.13
C HIS A 22 13.77 5.37 11.45
N ARG A 23 15.01 5.54 10.99
CA ARG A 23 15.77 4.46 10.34
C ARG A 23 16.01 3.29 11.28
N GLU A 24 16.39 3.56 12.52
CA GLU A 24 16.65 2.53 13.53
C GLU A 24 15.38 1.75 13.91
N ALA A 25 14.28 2.46 14.16
CA ALA A 25 12.98 1.86 14.43
C ALA A 25 12.49 1.02 13.23
N LEU A 26 12.63 1.55 12.01
CA LEU A 26 12.22 0.87 10.80
C LEU A 26 13.04 -0.40 10.57
N GLN A 27 14.34 -0.37 10.84
CA GLN A 27 15.18 -1.56 10.74
C GLN A 27 14.71 -2.67 11.67
N ARG A 28 14.37 -2.36 12.93
CA ARG A 28 13.82 -3.34 13.88
C ARG A 28 12.51 -3.93 13.38
N LEU A 29 11.60 -3.07 12.92
CA LEU A 29 10.31 -3.52 12.38
C LEU A 29 10.48 -4.43 11.17
N VAL A 30 11.31 -4.04 10.19
CA VAL A 30 11.57 -4.84 8.99
C VAL A 30 12.18 -6.19 9.33
N LEU A 31 13.13 -6.24 10.28
CA LEU A 31 13.72 -7.50 10.74
C LEU A 31 12.68 -8.41 11.38
N ALA A 32 11.80 -7.87 12.23
CA ALA A 32 10.71 -8.63 12.84
C ALA A 32 9.70 -9.14 11.80
N GLN A 33 9.29 -8.29 10.85
CA GLN A 33 8.38 -8.68 9.77
C GLN A 33 8.94 -9.81 8.90
N ARG A 34 10.24 -9.80 8.62
CA ARG A 34 10.89 -10.86 7.83
C ARG A 34 10.81 -12.24 8.48
N GLN A 35 10.72 -12.33 9.81
CA GLN A 35 10.62 -13.62 10.52
C GLN A 35 9.25 -14.28 10.37
N VAL A 36 8.22 -13.51 10.02
CA VAL A 36 6.82 -13.97 10.03
C VAL A 36 6.16 -13.89 8.65
N ARG A 37 6.78 -13.17 7.73
CA ARG A 37 6.27 -13.03 6.36
C ARG A 37 6.55 -14.31 5.59
N ASN A 38 5.53 -14.82 4.91
CA ASN A 38 5.52 -16.09 4.19
C ASN A 38 5.90 -17.27 5.09
N THR A 39 5.34 -17.29 6.30
CA THR A 39 5.37 -18.45 7.19
C THR A 39 3.94 -18.89 7.52
N PRO A 40 3.72 -20.18 7.84
CA PRO A 40 2.38 -20.68 8.20
C PRO A 40 1.74 -19.94 9.39
N GLU A 41 2.55 -19.51 10.36
CA GLU A 41 2.09 -18.82 11.57
C GLU A 41 1.91 -17.31 11.40
N GLY A 42 2.32 -16.75 10.26
CA GLY A 42 2.30 -15.32 9.99
C GLY A 42 1.34 -14.96 8.85
N TYR A 43 1.85 -14.22 7.87
CA TYR A 43 1.04 -13.73 6.75
C TYR A 43 1.74 -13.90 5.41
N TRP A 44 0.95 -14.08 4.36
CA TRP A 44 1.43 -14.33 3.00
C TRP A 44 1.40 -13.06 2.16
N VAL A 45 2.49 -12.80 1.44
CA VAL A 45 2.55 -11.75 0.42
C VAL A 45 3.19 -12.31 -0.85
N ALA A 46 2.78 -11.77 -1.99
CA ALA A 46 3.43 -12.07 -3.28
C ALA A 46 4.91 -11.69 -3.21
N ALA A 47 5.78 -12.71 -3.21
CA ALA A 47 7.22 -12.56 -3.12
C ALA A 47 7.91 -13.68 -3.92
N SER A 48 9.21 -13.87 -3.71
CA SER A 48 10.01 -14.85 -4.46
C SER A 48 9.70 -16.32 -4.14
N SER A 49 8.99 -16.62 -3.05
CA SER A 49 8.60 -18.01 -2.72
C SER A 49 7.38 -18.41 -3.55
N PRO A 50 7.47 -19.48 -4.39
CA PRO A 50 6.33 -19.96 -5.17
C PRO A 50 5.15 -20.42 -4.31
N GLU A 51 5.41 -20.86 -3.07
CA GLU A 51 4.38 -21.27 -2.12
C GLU A 51 3.41 -20.13 -1.79
N ALA A 52 3.89 -18.89 -1.76
CA ALA A 52 3.04 -17.73 -1.48
C ALA A 52 1.87 -17.60 -2.47
N ALA A 53 2.03 -18.09 -3.71
CA ALA A 53 0.95 -18.10 -4.70
C ALA A 53 -0.21 -19.04 -4.32
N GLN A 54 0.06 -20.09 -3.55
CA GLN A 54 -0.97 -21.03 -3.08
C GLN A 54 -1.87 -20.42 -2.00
N HIS A 55 -1.41 -19.34 -1.36
CA HIS A 55 -2.14 -18.59 -0.34
C HIS A 55 -2.86 -17.35 -0.91
N ALA A 56 -2.89 -17.20 -2.24
CA ALA A 56 -3.59 -16.09 -2.88
C ALA A 56 -5.10 -16.17 -2.65
N LEU A 57 -5.71 -15.04 -2.30
CA LEU A 57 -7.16 -14.91 -2.31
C LEU A 57 -7.64 -14.82 -3.76
N THR A 58 -8.56 -15.70 -4.13
CA THR A 58 -9.14 -15.75 -5.47
C THR A 58 -10.65 -15.62 -5.41
N GLY A 59 -11.24 -15.13 -6.49
CA GLY A 59 -12.67 -14.95 -6.63
C GLY A 59 -13.04 -14.68 -8.08
N THR A 60 -14.33 -14.82 -8.39
CA THR A 60 -14.85 -14.56 -9.74
C THR A 60 -16.13 -13.75 -9.63
N THR A 61 -16.43 -13.00 -10.69
CA THR A 61 -17.68 -12.24 -10.82
C THR A 61 -18.14 -12.29 -12.29
N PRO A 62 -19.45 -12.32 -12.58
CA PRO A 62 -19.94 -12.25 -13.95
C PRO A 62 -19.48 -10.96 -14.64
N GLN A 63 -19.05 -11.07 -15.89
CA GLN A 63 -18.66 -9.90 -16.70
C GLN A 63 -19.86 -8.99 -17.05
N ALA A 64 -21.07 -9.54 -17.08
CA ALA A 64 -22.27 -8.79 -17.46
C ALA A 64 -22.45 -7.55 -16.56
N GLY A 65 -22.49 -6.37 -17.15
CA GLY A 65 -22.60 -5.09 -16.44
C GLY A 65 -21.28 -4.49 -15.94
N ILE A 66 -20.14 -5.13 -16.21
CA ILE A 66 -18.81 -4.58 -15.90
C ILE A 66 -18.23 -3.91 -17.15
N HIS A 67 -18.01 -2.60 -17.08
CA HIS A 67 -17.48 -1.78 -18.18
C HIS A 67 -15.98 -1.49 -18.07
N SER A 68 -15.41 -1.65 -16.88
CA SER A 68 -13.99 -1.46 -16.67
C SER A 68 -13.51 -2.17 -15.41
N ALA A 69 -12.21 -2.48 -15.36
CA ALA A 69 -11.55 -3.03 -14.19
C ALA A 69 -10.18 -2.40 -14.00
N ALA A 70 -9.74 -2.28 -12.75
CA ALA A 70 -8.43 -1.78 -12.41
C ALA A 70 -7.72 -2.76 -11.46
N VAL A 71 -6.42 -2.95 -11.68
CA VAL A 71 -5.51 -3.62 -10.74
C VAL A 71 -4.44 -2.61 -10.34
N MET A 72 -4.13 -2.52 -9.05
CA MET A 72 -3.21 -1.52 -8.54
C MET A 72 -2.34 -2.05 -7.41
N SER A 73 -1.16 -1.45 -7.24
CA SER A 73 -0.33 -1.69 -6.06
C SER A 73 -0.88 -1.00 -4.81
N ASP A 74 -0.41 -1.43 -3.65
CA ASP A 74 -0.69 -0.79 -2.36
C ASP A 74 -0.35 0.71 -2.35
N GLY A 75 0.72 1.13 -3.04
CA GLY A 75 1.06 2.54 -3.19
C GLY A 75 -0.07 3.42 -3.74
N VAL A 76 -0.98 2.87 -4.54
CA VAL A 76 -2.16 3.58 -5.04
C VAL A 76 -3.30 3.51 -4.03
N SER A 77 -3.50 2.35 -3.38
CA SER A 77 -4.58 2.18 -2.40
C SER A 77 -4.44 3.12 -1.22
N ARG A 78 -3.20 3.53 -0.87
CA ARG A 78 -2.92 4.51 0.20
C ARG A 78 -3.73 5.80 0.08
N LEU A 79 -4.10 6.21 -1.14
CA LEU A 79 -4.96 7.38 -1.35
C LEU A 79 -6.32 7.24 -0.66
N VAL A 80 -6.85 6.02 -0.61
CA VAL A 80 -8.13 5.66 0.01
C VAL A 80 -7.94 5.21 1.46
N THR A 81 -6.95 4.36 1.73
CA THR A 81 -6.76 3.72 3.05
C THR A 81 -6.07 4.63 4.05
N GLU A 82 -4.76 4.88 3.91
CA GLU A 82 -3.99 5.65 4.88
C GLU A 82 -4.24 7.16 4.80
N TYR A 83 -4.35 7.69 3.58
CA TYR A 83 -4.49 9.13 3.38
C TYR A 83 -5.95 9.58 3.56
N GLY A 84 -6.91 8.72 3.25
CA GLY A 84 -8.34 9.04 3.32
C GLY A 84 -8.73 10.23 2.44
N MET A 85 -7.99 10.47 1.36
CA MET A 85 -8.15 11.63 0.47
C MET A 85 -9.03 11.34 -0.74
N ALA A 86 -9.44 10.08 -0.92
CA ALA A 86 -10.35 9.64 -1.97
C ALA A 86 -11.18 8.44 -1.51
N THR A 87 -12.34 8.24 -2.10
CA THR A 87 -13.06 6.97 -2.06
C THR A 87 -12.66 6.08 -3.26
N TRP A 88 -13.03 4.80 -3.24
CA TRP A 88 -12.87 3.94 -4.42
C TRP A 88 -13.63 4.47 -5.65
N SER A 89 -14.78 5.12 -5.45
CA SER A 89 -15.53 5.79 -6.52
C SER A 89 -14.75 6.97 -7.12
N ASP A 90 -14.07 7.77 -6.30
CA ASP A 90 -13.23 8.88 -6.79
C ASP A 90 -12.02 8.37 -7.57
N VAL A 91 -11.43 7.24 -7.13
CA VAL A 91 -10.36 6.56 -7.87
C VAL A 91 -10.83 6.16 -9.26
N PHE A 92 -11.99 5.51 -9.38
CA PHE A 92 -12.55 5.15 -10.69
C PHE A 92 -12.95 6.36 -11.54
N THR A 93 -13.47 7.43 -10.93
CA THR A 93 -13.74 8.70 -11.62
C THR A 93 -12.46 9.29 -12.20
N THR A 94 -11.37 9.28 -11.43
CA THR A 94 -10.05 9.74 -11.87
C THR A 94 -9.51 8.88 -13.01
N LEU A 95 -9.67 7.55 -12.94
CA LEU A 95 -9.26 6.64 -14.00
C LEU A 95 -10.03 6.87 -15.31
N GLN A 96 -11.33 7.13 -15.22
CA GLN A 96 -12.17 7.38 -16.39
C GLN A 96 -11.86 8.71 -17.08
N THR A 97 -11.50 9.74 -16.30
CA THR A 97 -11.29 11.11 -16.79
C THR A 97 -9.83 11.44 -17.12
N GLY A 98 -8.89 11.02 -16.26
CA GLY A 98 -7.46 11.32 -16.36
C GLY A 98 -6.57 10.09 -16.57
N GLY A 99 -7.14 8.89 -16.61
CA GLY A 99 -6.40 7.64 -16.82
C GLY A 99 -5.46 7.27 -15.65
N PRO A 100 -4.68 6.18 -15.82
CA PRO A 100 -3.73 5.70 -14.81
C PRO A 100 -2.70 6.77 -14.39
N ARG A 101 -2.22 7.57 -15.35
CA ARG A 101 -1.26 8.64 -15.09
C ARG A 101 -1.86 9.71 -14.18
N GLY A 102 -3.08 10.17 -14.48
CA GLY A 102 -3.77 11.17 -13.65
C GLY A 102 -3.98 10.67 -12.22
N LEU A 103 -4.31 9.38 -12.05
CA LEU A 103 -4.42 8.79 -10.71
C LEU A 103 -3.08 8.79 -9.96
N ILE A 104 -1.99 8.38 -10.59
CA ILE A 104 -0.65 8.40 -9.98
C ILE A 104 -0.27 9.84 -9.62
N GLU A 105 -0.52 10.81 -10.49
CA GLU A 105 -0.26 12.22 -10.21
C GLU A 105 -1.05 12.73 -8.99
N THR A 106 -2.30 12.30 -8.81
CA THR A 106 -3.10 12.59 -7.61
C THR A 106 -2.47 12.01 -6.34
N VAL A 107 -1.98 10.76 -6.39
CA VAL A 107 -1.24 10.16 -5.26
C VAL A 107 -0.03 11.01 -4.89
N ARG A 108 0.78 11.42 -5.88
CA ARG A 108 1.99 12.23 -5.64
C ARG A 108 1.68 13.62 -5.11
N LYS A 109 0.59 14.25 -5.56
CA LYS A 109 0.14 15.55 -5.03
C LYS A 109 -0.21 15.44 -3.55
N VAL A 110 -0.91 14.37 -3.13
CA VAL A 110 -1.23 14.13 -1.72
C VAL A 110 0.04 13.87 -0.91
N GLU A 111 0.94 13.01 -1.38
CA GLU A 111 2.21 12.73 -0.69
C GLU A 111 3.08 13.99 -0.52
N ALA A 112 3.08 14.89 -1.51
CA ALA A 112 3.80 16.15 -1.45
C ALA A 112 3.28 17.12 -0.36
N THR A 113 2.05 16.93 0.13
CA THR A 113 1.52 17.71 1.27
C THR A 113 2.09 17.25 2.62
N ASP A 114 2.75 16.09 2.67
CA ASP A 114 3.29 15.50 3.89
C ASP A 114 4.64 14.82 3.61
N PRO A 115 5.67 15.53 3.11
CA PRO A 115 6.89 14.91 2.55
C PRO A 115 7.68 14.05 3.57
N THR A 116 7.49 14.31 4.86
CA THR A 116 8.18 13.66 5.97
C THR A 116 7.30 12.71 6.79
N GLY A 117 6.06 12.46 6.37
CA GLY A 117 5.21 11.49 7.07
C GLY A 117 4.76 11.91 8.46
N ILE A 118 4.59 13.21 8.71
CA ILE A 118 4.10 13.69 10.02
C ILE A 118 2.60 13.44 10.11
N ARG A 119 1.86 13.80 9.05
CA ARG A 119 0.41 13.62 9.01
C ARG A 119 0.06 12.15 8.84
N TRP A 120 0.79 11.45 7.97
CA TRP A 120 0.64 10.02 7.72
C TRP A 120 1.97 9.31 7.89
N PRO A 121 2.28 8.84 9.10
CA PRO A 121 3.51 8.10 9.39
C PRO A 121 3.68 6.89 8.48
N ARG A 122 4.90 6.73 7.93
CA ARG A 122 5.20 5.71 6.92
C ARG A 122 6.69 5.38 6.84
N TYR A 123 6.99 4.24 6.20
CA TYR A 123 8.35 3.71 6.07
C TYR A 123 9.22 4.51 5.10
N LYS A 124 8.62 5.16 4.11
CA LYS A 124 9.27 5.97 3.09
C LYS A 124 8.35 7.10 2.65
N SER A 125 8.91 8.20 2.11
CA SER A 125 8.14 9.39 1.71
C SER A 125 7.02 9.12 0.71
N GLY A 126 7.09 8.03 -0.06
CA GLY A 126 5.99 7.51 -0.86
C GLY A 126 6.27 6.08 -1.31
N ASP A 127 5.22 5.32 -1.59
CA ASP A 127 5.36 3.96 -2.13
C ASP A 127 5.43 3.95 -3.66
N ASP A 128 5.91 2.84 -4.23
CA ASP A 128 5.84 2.63 -5.66
C ASP A 128 4.37 2.40 -6.05
N ALA A 129 3.90 3.18 -7.01
CA ALA A 129 2.50 3.19 -7.41
C ALA A 129 2.38 2.68 -8.85
N ALA A 130 1.68 1.57 -9.03
CA ALA A 130 1.40 0.97 -10.33
C ALA A 130 -0.10 0.77 -10.50
N VAL A 131 -0.60 1.01 -11.71
CA VAL A 131 -2.01 0.81 -12.07
C VAL A 131 -2.10 0.23 -13.49
N ALA A 132 -2.87 -0.84 -13.62
CA ALA A 132 -3.38 -1.33 -14.90
C ALA A 132 -4.89 -1.07 -14.94
N TYR A 133 -5.37 -0.42 -16.00
CA TYR A 133 -6.78 -0.08 -16.17
C TYR A 133 -7.28 -0.59 -17.51
N CYS A 134 -8.26 -1.49 -17.47
CA CYS A 134 -8.90 -2.08 -18.64
C CYS A 134 -10.32 -1.55 -18.78
N ARG A 135 -10.71 -1.23 -20.02
CA ARG A 135 -12.05 -0.76 -20.37
C ARG A 135 -12.58 -1.61 -21.52
N TRP A 136 -13.88 -1.90 -21.48
CA TRP A 136 -14.60 -2.65 -22.52
C TRP A 136 -15.78 -1.83 -23.05
#